data_AF-A0A5Y4QBE7-F1
#
_entry.id   AF-A0A5Y4QBE7-F1
#
_cell.length_a   1.000
_cell.length_b   1.000
_cell.length_c   1.000
_cell.angle_alpha   90.00
_cell.angle_beta   90.00
_cell.angle_gamma   90.00
#
_symmetry.space_group_name_H-M   'P 1'
#
loop_
_entity.id
_entity.type
_entity.pdbx_description
1 polymer ?
#
loop_
_entity_poly.entity_id
_entity_poly.type
_entity_poly.pdbx_seq_one_letter_code
_entity_poly.pdbx_strand_id
1 'polypeptide(L)'
;MSNIDKQALRERYSPKPVPECHICGEEMTIQRMSASRITYGCTGATYDDKGCHYAEGRSIADDHYEQSRVTVVDVSDPDVLALLDELEHYKSREERVTKLVLDNSTSWDALYKKLEAANRRSAELDRDCWTYENTVKTLLERAESAESACTEAARILKSGERMALTRAVNILLSVGECATSYQYPVVLPEPIGWKSPSGHEVLKKKDVIAALMSAGVPVEGD
;
A
#
# COMPACT_ATOMS: atom_id res chain seq x y z
N MET A 1 -37.14 20.60 -28.54
CA MET A 1 -36.93 22.01 -28.16
C MET A 1 -36.70 22.77 -29.44
N SER A 2 -37.51 23.79 -29.72
CA SER A 2 -37.31 24.67 -30.88
C SER A 2 -35.89 25.21 -30.86
N ASN A 3 -35.19 25.08 -31.98
CA ASN A 3 -33.85 25.65 -32.16
C ASN A 3 -34.02 27.17 -32.29
N ILE A 4 -34.18 27.84 -31.16
CA ILE A 4 -34.29 29.29 -31.10
C ILE A 4 -32.92 29.85 -31.45
N ASP A 5 -32.86 30.59 -32.55
CA ASP A 5 -31.67 31.30 -32.96
C ASP A 5 -31.42 32.49 -32.02
N LYS A 6 -30.51 32.29 -31.07
CA LYS A 6 -30.12 33.32 -30.09
C LYS A 6 -29.45 34.51 -30.75
N GLN A 7 -28.76 34.30 -31.88
CA GLN A 7 -28.12 35.39 -32.62
C GLN A 7 -29.19 36.28 -33.25
N ALA A 8 -30.20 35.68 -33.88
CA ALA A 8 -31.34 36.41 -34.41
C ALA A 8 -32.11 37.19 -33.31
N LEU A 9 -32.19 36.65 -32.09
CA LEU A 9 -32.75 37.39 -30.95
C LEU A 9 -31.88 38.56 -30.53
N ARG A 10 -30.55 38.38 -30.44
CA ARG A 10 -29.63 39.49 -30.12
C ARG A 10 -29.76 40.62 -31.15
N GLU A 11 -29.80 40.30 -32.43
CA GLU A 11 -29.96 41.29 -33.51
C GLU A 11 -31.30 42.02 -33.43
N ARG A 12 -32.39 41.29 -33.16
CA ARG A 12 -33.73 41.87 -33.09
C ARG A 12 -33.92 42.85 -31.92
N TYR A 13 -33.36 42.52 -30.76
CA TYR A 13 -33.50 43.31 -29.53
C TYR A 13 -32.33 44.27 -29.32
N SER A 14 -31.37 44.32 -30.23
CA SER A 14 -30.31 45.33 -30.22
C SER A 14 -30.87 46.72 -30.56
N PRO A 15 -30.24 47.78 -30.03
CA PRO A 15 -30.56 49.15 -30.41
C PRO A 15 -30.48 49.34 -31.93
N LYS A 16 -31.52 49.92 -32.52
CA LYS A 16 -31.55 50.20 -33.96
C LYS A 16 -30.74 51.47 -34.26
N PRO A 17 -29.98 51.49 -35.37
CA PRO A 17 -29.28 52.70 -35.78
C PRO A 17 -30.27 53.81 -36.15
N VAL A 18 -29.82 55.05 -36.06
CA VAL A 18 -30.56 56.23 -36.49
C VAL A 18 -30.77 56.15 -38.01
N PRO A 19 -32.00 56.35 -38.52
CA PRO A 19 -32.24 56.32 -39.97
C PRO A 19 -31.64 57.54 -40.66
N GLU A 20 -31.20 57.33 -41.90
CA GLU A 20 -30.77 58.39 -42.80
C GLU A 20 -31.98 59.03 -43.52
N CYS A 21 -31.86 60.31 -43.87
CA CYS A 21 -32.89 61.03 -44.60
C CYS A 21 -32.97 60.51 -46.04
N HIS A 22 -34.14 60.04 -46.46
CA HIS A 22 -34.34 59.56 -47.85
C HIS A 22 -34.29 60.67 -48.92
N ILE A 23 -34.26 61.95 -48.52
CA ILE A 23 -34.20 63.10 -49.43
C ILE A 23 -32.75 63.56 -49.64
N CYS A 24 -31.94 63.64 -48.58
CA CYS A 24 -30.57 64.17 -48.65
C CYS A 24 -29.46 63.25 -48.13
N GLY A 25 -29.79 62.09 -47.54
CA GLY A 25 -28.82 61.11 -47.03
C GLY A 25 -28.24 61.43 -45.64
N GLU A 26 -28.51 62.59 -45.07
CA GLU A 26 -27.99 62.99 -43.75
C GLU A 26 -28.67 62.22 -42.60
N GLU A 27 -27.93 62.00 -41.51
CA GLU A 27 -28.47 61.38 -40.29
C GLU A 27 -29.64 62.21 -39.73
N MET A 28 -30.76 61.55 -39.48
CA MET A 28 -31.95 62.22 -38.98
C MET A 28 -31.88 62.46 -37.47
N THR A 29 -32.57 63.48 -36.98
CA THR A 29 -32.65 63.76 -35.54
C THR A 29 -33.99 63.35 -34.97
N ILE A 30 -34.00 62.94 -33.69
CA ILE A 30 -35.22 62.56 -32.98
C ILE A 30 -36.09 63.80 -32.76
N GLN A 31 -37.32 63.76 -33.28
CA GLN A 31 -38.30 64.84 -33.13
C GLN A 31 -39.33 64.55 -32.03
N ARG A 32 -39.66 63.26 -31.87
CA ARG A 32 -40.62 62.81 -30.86
C ARG A 32 -40.31 61.38 -30.44
N MET A 33 -40.28 61.14 -29.14
CA MET A 33 -40.25 59.78 -28.58
C MET A 33 -41.55 59.55 -27.82
N SER A 34 -42.27 58.49 -28.18
CA SER A 34 -43.50 58.06 -27.50
C SER A 34 -43.44 56.56 -27.29
N ALA A 35 -43.00 56.14 -26.11
CA ALA A 35 -42.75 54.73 -25.78
C ALA A 35 -41.91 54.05 -26.87
N SER A 36 -42.45 53.05 -27.56
CA SER A 36 -41.76 52.31 -28.62
C SER A 36 -41.78 53.00 -29.99
N ARG A 37 -42.41 54.16 -30.16
CA ARG A 37 -42.46 54.87 -31.46
C ARG A 37 -41.56 56.10 -31.41
N ILE A 38 -40.49 56.05 -32.19
CA ILE A 38 -39.55 57.17 -32.36
C ILE A 38 -39.81 57.80 -33.71
N THR A 39 -40.12 59.09 -33.73
CA THR A 39 -40.23 59.88 -34.96
C THR A 39 -38.92 60.59 -35.21
N TYR A 40 -38.30 60.29 -36.33
CA TYR A 40 -37.12 60.96 -36.84
C TYR A 40 -37.54 61.99 -37.90
N GLY A 41 -36.82 63.11 -37.98
CA GLY A 41 -37.01 64.16 -38.97
C GLY A 41 -35.66 64.75 -39.38
N CYS A 42 -35.54 65.13 -40.65
CA CYS A 42 -34.36 65.83 -41.13
C CYS A 42 -34.58 67.34 -40.98
N THR A 43 -34.06 67.90 -39.89
CA THR A 43 -34.15 69.34 -39.58
C THR A 43 -33.23 70.20 -40.46
N GLY A 44 -32.22 69.59 -41.10
CA GLY A 44 -31.20 70.35 -41.85
C GLY A 44 -30.39 71.30 -40.97
N ALA A 45 -30.45 71.10 -39.65
CA ALA A 45 -29.76 71.89 -38.64
C ALA A 45 -28.42 71.25 -38.32
N THR A 46 -27.37 72.05 -38.42
CA THR A 46 -26.02 71.71 -37.97
C THR A 46 -25.70 72.52 -36.72
N TYR A 47 -25.00 71.88 -35.78
CA TYR A 47 -24.62 72.49 -34.50
C TYR A 47 -23.10 72.67 -34.49
N ASP A 48 -22.64 73.92 -34.43
CA ASP A 48 -21.23 74.28 -34.22
C ASP A 48 -21.08 75.19 -32.99
N ASP A 49 -19.84 75.64 -32.73
CA ASP A 49 -19.52 76.56 -31.63
C ASP A 49 -20.22 77.93 -31.73
N LYS A 50 -20.82 78.25 -32.90
CA LYS A 50 -21.57 79.49 -33.16
C LYS A 50 -23.08 79.29 -33.02
N GLY A 51 -23.54 78.07 -32.74
CA GLY A 51 -24.93 77.72 -32.50
C GLY A 51 -25.57 76.92 -33.63
N CYS A 52 -26.90 76.89 -33.64
CA CYS A 52 -27.69 76.17 -34.64
C CYS A 52 -27.76 76.99 -35.94
N HIS A 53 -27.29 76.40 -37.04
CA HIS A 53 -27.39 76.96 -38.37
C HIS A 53 -28.02 75.94 -39.32
N TYR A 54 -28.80 76.44 -40.28
CA TYR A 54 -29.48 75.60 -41.27
C TYR A 54 -28.73 75.68 -42.61
N ALA A 55 -28.75 74.60 -43.38
CA ALA A 55 -28.22 74.62 -44.73
C ALA A 55 -28.97 75.65 -45.61
N GLU A 56 -28.34 76.11 -46.69
CA GLU A 56 -28.89 77.17 -47.54
C GLU A 56 -30.29 76.78 -48.09
N GLY A 57 -31.28 77.66 -47.90
CA GLY A 57 -32.67 77.41 -48.27
C GLY A 57 -33.47 76.52 -47.31
N ARG A 58 -32.88 76.08 -46.19
CA ARG A 58 -33.54 75.32 -45.13
C ARG A 58 -34.01 76.24 -44.00
N SER A 59 -35.09 75.85 -43.33
CA SER A 59 -35.58 76.54 -42.13
C SER A 59 -36.29 75.59 -41.18
N ILE A 60 -36.65 76.08 -39.99
CA ILE A 60 -37.40 75.26 -39.04
C ILE A 60 -38.75 74.85 -39.61
N ALA A 61 -39.01 73.54 -39.65
CA ALA A 61 -40.23 72.94 -40.19
C ALA A 61 -40.52 73.29 -41.67
N ASP A 62 -39.49 73.29 -42.51
CA ASP A 62 -39.64 73.40 -43.97
C ASP A 62 -40.27 72.16 -44.63
N ASP A 63 -40.60 72.26 -45.93
CA ASP A 63 -41.18 71.16 -46.70
C ASP A 63 -40.32 69.89 -46.64
N HIS A 64 -39.00 70.07 -46.60
CA HIS A 64 -38.07 68.95 -46.45
C HIS A 64 -38.26 68.28 -45.07
N TYR A 65 -38.32 69.05 -44.00
CA TYR A 65 -38.61 68.53 -42.68
C TYR A 65 -39.92 67.74 -42.67
N GLU A 66 -41.01 68.28 -43.23
CA GLU A 66 -42.31 67.60 -43.26
C GLU A 66 -42.25 66.29 -44.06
N GLN A 67 -41.67 66.32 -45.26
CA GLN A 67 -41.56 65.16 -46.15
C GLN A 67 -40.58 64.11 -45.62
N SER A 68 -39.54 64.51 -44.87
CA SER A 68 -38.52 63.59 -44.38
C SER A 68 -38.97 62.71 -43.21
N ARG A 69 -40.08 63.03 -42.52
CA ARG A 69 -40.45 62.38 -41.26
C ARG A 69 -40.71 60.89 -41.41
N VAL A 70 -40.02 60.09 -40.61
CA VAL A 70 -40.24 58.64 -40.50
C VAL A 70 -40.50 58.26 -39.05
N THR A 71 -41.45 57.34 -38.83
CA THR A 71 -41.69 56.77 -37.49
C THR A 71 -41.19 55.34 -37.48
N VAL A 72 -40.18 55.08 -36.65
CA VAL A 72 -39.61 53.75 -36.43
C VAL A 72 -40.18 53.19 -35.13
N VAL A 73 -40.57 51.92 -35.16
CA VAL A 73 -40.91 51.17 -33.95
C VAL A 73 -39.62 50.58 -33.39
N ASP A 74 -39.20 51.09 -32.24
CA ASP A 74 -38.12 50.54 -31.46
C ASP A 74 -38.63 49.31 -30.67
N VAL A 75 -37.97 48.18 -30.93
CA VAL A 75 -38.23 46.90 -30.25
C VAL A 75 -36.98 46.45 -29.49
N SER A 76 -36.00 47.33 -29.34
CA SER A 76 -34.81 47.05 -28.55
C SER A 76 -35.20 46.83 -27.09
N ASP A 77 -34.59 45.82 -26.49
CA ASP A 77 -34.89 45.43 -25.11
C ASP A 77 -33.59 44.97 -24.44
N PRO A 78 -33.00 45.79 -23.56
CA PRO A 78 -31.75 45.45 -22.88
C PRO A 78 -31.91 44.27 -21.92
N ASP A 79 -33.12 44.04 -21.37
CA ASP A 79 -33.37 42.94 -20.44
C ASP A 79 -33.32 41.60 -21.18
N VAL A 80 -33.83 41.55 -22.41
CA VAL A 80 -33.72 40.35 -23.27
C VAL A 80 -32.26 40.04 -23.58
N LEU A 81 -31.44 41.05 -23.87
CA LEU A 81 -30.00 40.85 -24.13
C LEU A 81 -29.27 40.34 -22.89
N ALA A 82 -29.55 40.91 -21.72
CA ALA A 82 -28.98 40.46 -20.45
C ALA A 82 -29.37 38.99 -20.14
N LEU A 83 -30.62 38.60 -20.39
CA LEU A 83 -31.07 37.22 -20.23
C LEU A 83 -30.35 36.25 -21.19
N LEU A 84 -30.03 36.69 -22.42
CA LEU A 84 -29.25 35.87 -23.36
C LEU A 84 -27.81 35.67 -22.89
N ASP A 85 -27.18 36.71 -22.34
CA ASP A 85 -25.83 36.64 -21.74
C ASP A 85 -25.80 35.70 -20.53
N GLU A 86 -26.77 35.82 -19.62
CA GLU A 86 -26.90 34.93 -18.48
C GLU A 86 -27.06 33.47 -18.92
N LEU A 87 -27.92 33.21 -19.90
CA LEU A 87 -28.18 31.86 -20.38
C LEU A 87 -26.96 31.23 -21.05
N GLU A 88 -26.16 32.02 -21.77
CA GLU A 88 -24.87 31.58 -22.32
C GLU A 88 -23.86 31.28 -21.20
N HIS A 89 -23.80 32.11 -20.16
CA HIS A 89 -22.97 31.87 -18.99
C HIS A 89 -23.34 30.58 -18.25
N TYR A 90 -24.64 30.33 -18.02
CA TYR A 90 -25.11 29.09 -17.38
C TYR A 90 -24.74 27.86 -18.20
N LYS A 91 -24.91 27.91 -19.54
CA LYS A 91 -24.54 26.80 -20.42
C LYS A 91 -23.04 26.47 -20.34
N SER A 92 -22.17 27.49 -20.40
CA SER A 92 -20.73 27.30 -20.24
C SER A 92 -20.37 26.69 -18.88
N ARG A 93 -21.09 27.09 -17.82
CA ARG A 93 -20.90 26.54 -16.48
C ARG A 93 -21.34 25.08 -16.38
N GLU A 94 -22.48 24.71 -16.97
CA GLU A 94 -22.95 23.33 -17.03
C GLU A 94 -21.97 22.42 -17.77
N GLU A 95 -21.40 22.86 -18.89
CA GLU A 95 -20.39 22.12 -19.63
C GLU A 95 -19.13 21.88 -18.78
N ARG A 96 -18.66 22.90 -18.06
CA ARG A 96 -17.55 22.77 -17.11
C ARG A 96 -17.85 21.82 -15.97
N VAL A 97 -19.04 21.92 -15.37
CA VAL A 97 -19.48 21.04 -14.26
C VAL A 97 -19.56 19.60 -14.74
N THR A 98 -20.11 19.36 -15.93
CA THR A 98 -20.19 18.02 -16.52
C THR A 98 -18.81 17.41 -16.71
N LYS A 99 -17.85 18.19 -17.25
CA LYS A 99 -16.46 17.75 -17.38
C LYS A 99 -15.84 17.42 -16.02
N LEU A 100 -16.01 18.29 -15.03
CA LEU A 100 -15.48 18.06 -13.69
C LEU A 100 -16.05 16.80 -13.05
N VAL A 101 -17.35 16.55 -13.19
CA VAL A 101 -18.01 15.35 -12.67
C VAL A 101 -17.44 14.08 -13.33
N LEU A 102 -17.24 14.10 -14.65
CA LEU A 102 -16.62 13.00 -15.37
C LEU A 102 -15.19 12.74 -14.89
N ASP A 103 -14.35 13.78 -14.83
CA ASP A 103 -12.96 13.66 -14.35
C ASP A 103 -12.91 13.17 -12.89
N ASN A 104 -13.82 13.65 -12.03
CA ASN A 104 -13.90 13.19 -10.64
C ASN A 104 -14.33 11.73 -10.54
N SER A 105 -15.33 11.30 -11.34
CA SER A 105 -15.79 9.90 -11.35
C SER A 105 -14.71 8.93 -11.79
N THR A 106 -13.90 9.27 -12.80
CA THR A 106 -12.76 8.44 -13.25
C THR A 106 -11.68 8.35 -12.17
N SER A 107 -11.42 9.45 -11.46
CA SER A 107 -10.52 9.46 -10.30
C SER A 107 -11.02 8.55 -9.17
N TRP A 108 -12.32 8.59 -8.85
CA TRP A 108 -12.91 7.74 -7.83
C TRP A 108 -12.85 6.25 -8.19
N ASP A 109 -13.11 5.89 -9.45
CA ASP A 109 -12.98 4.50 -9.92
C ASP A 109 -11.55 3.99 -9.75
N ALA A 110 -10.54 4.81 -10.10
CA ALA A 110 -9.14 4.46 -9.91
C ALA A 110 -8.77 4.29 -8.42
N LEU A 111 -9.30 5.14 -7.53
CA LEU A 111 -9.09 5.00 -6.08
C LEU A 111 -9.76 3.74 -5.53
N TYR A 112 -10.98 3.44 -5.98
CA TYR A 112 -11.72 2.26 -5.53
C TYR A 112 -11.01 0.97 -5.93
N LYS A 113 -10.46 0.89 -7.14
CA LYS A 113 -9.63 -0.24 -7.58
C LYS A 113 -8.39 -0.45 -6.71
N LYS A 114 -7.72 0.65 -6.32
CA LYS A 114 -6.56 0.58 -5.41
C LYS A 114 -6.96 0.11 -4.01
N LEU A 115 -8.08 0.61 -3.49
CA LEU A 115 -8.62 0.19 -2.20
C LEU A 115 -8.95 -1.30 -2.20
N GLU A 116 -9.63 -1.77 -3.25
CA GLU A 116 -10.00 -3.17 -3.41
C GLU A 116 -8.77 -4.08 -3.49
N ALA A 117 -7.75 -3.69 -4.25
CA ALA A 117 -6.48 -4.42 -4.33
C ALA A 117 -5.72 -4.44 -2.98
N ALA A 118 -5.75 -3.35 -2.22
CA ALA A 118 -5.16 -3.30 -0.89
C ALA A 118 -5.92 -4.24 0.07
N ASN A 119 -7.25 -4.21 0.05
CA ASN A 119 -8.08 -5.06 0.91
C ASN A 119 -7.88 -6.55 0.63
N ARG A 120 -7.76 -6.94 -0.66
CA ARG A 120 -7.43 -8.33 -1.02
C ARG A 120 -6.08 -8.76 -0.47
N ARG A 121 -5.05 -7.92 -0.60
CA ARG A 121 -3.72 -8.22 -0.04
C ARG A 121 -3.76 -8.35 1.48
N SER A 122 -4.53 -7.51 2.18
CA SER A 122 -4.73 -7.65 3.63
C SER A 122 -5.39 -9.00 3.97
N ALA A 123 -6.45 -9.38 3.25
CA ALA A 123 -7.12 -10.66 3.47
C ALA A 123 -6.24 -11.88 3.11
N GLU A 124 -5.30 -11.74 2.19
CA GLU A 124 -4.27 -12.76 1.92
C GLU A 124 -3.29 -12.85 3.09
N LEU A 125 -2.75 -11.72 3.55
CA LEU A 125 -1.84 -11.68 4.70
C LEU A 125 -2.47 -12.22 5.98
N ASP A 126 -3.75 -11.92 6.24
CA ASP A 126 -4.47 -12.44 7.41
C ASP A 126 -4.60 -13.98 7.36
N ARG A 127 -4.84 -14.53 6.16
CA ARG A 127 -4.86 -15.98 5.95
C ARG A 127 -3.49 -16.59 6.17
N ASP A 128 -2.44 -16.00 5.61
CA ASP A 128 -1.08 -16.49 5.76
C ASP A 128 -0.65 -16.44 7.24
N CYS A 129 -0.87 -15.32 7.93
CA CYS A 129 -0.64 -15.20 9.38
C CYS A 129 -1.35 -16.30 10.16
N TRP A 130 -2.62 -16.56 9.87
CA TRP A 130 -3.38 -17.63 10.51
C TRP A 130 -2.75 -19.01 10.26
N THR A 131 -2.29 -19.30 9.03
CA THR A 131 -1.61 -20.57 8.74
C THR A 131 -0.29 -20.68 9.50
N TYR A 132 0.53 -19.63 9.51
CA TYR A 132 1.80 -19.61 10.23
C TYR A 132 1.59 -19.83 11.73
N GLU A 133 0.64 -19.13 12.35
CA GLU A 133 0.30 -19.32 13.77
C GLU A 133 -0.05 -20.77 14.09
N ASN A 134 -0.87 -21.42 13.25
CA ASN A 134 -1.22 -22.83 13.45
C ASN A 134 -0.03 -23.76 13.26
N THR A 135 0.81 -23.52 12.24
CA THR A 135 2.03 -24.34 12.08
C THR A 135 2.95 -24.21 13.29
N VAL A 136 3.15 -23.00 13.81
CA VAL A 136 3.96 -22.77 15.01
C VAL A 136 3.38 -23.50 16.22
N LYS A 137 2.06 -23.45 16.44
CA LYS A 137 1.39 -24.22 17.51
C LYS A 137 1.64 -25.72 17.37
N THR A 138 1.44 -26.28 16.18
CA THR A 138 1.66 -27.73 15.97
C THR A 138 3.13 -28.13 16.15
N LEU A 139 4.09 -27.28 15.77
CA LEU A 139 5.50 -27.52 15.97
C LEU A 139 5.87 -27.46 17.46
N LEU A 140 5.26 -26.52 18.20
CA LEU A 140 5.46 -26.40 19.64
C LEU A 140 4.95 -27.66 20.38
N GLU A 141 3.74 -28.11 20.09
CA GLU A 141 3.17 -29.34 20.67
C GLU A 141 4.06 -30.57 20.38
N ARG A 142 4.62 -30.67 19.17
CA ARG A 142 5.54 -31.74 18.79
C ARG A 142 6.87 -31.65 19.54
N ALA A 143 7.39 -30.44 19.75
CA ALA A 143 8.60 -30.23 20.54
C ALA A 143 8.39 -30.65 22.00
N GLU A 144 7.28 -30.23 22.63
CA GLU A 144 6.93 -30.62 23.99
C GLU A 144 6.77 -32.15 24.15
N SER A 145 6.15 -32.79 23.15
CA SER A 145 6.03 -34.25 23.11
C SER A 145 7.39 -34.94 22.97
N ALA A 146 8.26 -34.42 22.10
CA ALA A 146 9.61 -34.95 21.91
C ALA A 146 10.47 -34.77 23.17
N GLU A 147 10.40 -33.61 23.83
CA GLU A 147 11.06 -33.36 25.11
C GLU A 147 10.60 -34.36 26.17
N SER A 148 9.28 -34.57 26.29
CA SER A 148 8.72 -35.57 27.21
C SER A 148 9.25 -36.97 26.92
N ALA A 149 9.28 -37.40 25.65
CA ALA A 149 9.83 -38.69 25.25
C ALA A 149 11.33 -38.82 25.57
N CYS A 150 12.12 -37.75 25.36
CA CYS A 150 13.54 -37.72 25.73
C CYS A 150 13.75 -37.82 27.24
N THR A 151 12.95 -37.11 28.05
CA THR A 151 13.05 -37.21 29.51
C THR A 151 12.74 -38.62 30.00
N GLU A 152 11.78 -39.29 29.38
CA GLU A 152 11.41 -40.66 29.74
C GLU A 152 12.47 -41.67 29.31
N ALA A 153 12.99 -41.56 28.09
CA ALA A 153 14.13 -42.36 27.64
C ALA A 153 15.33 -42.21 28.59
N ALA A 154 15.62 -40.99 29.04
CA ALA A 154 16.68 -40.74 30.01
C ALA A 154 16.41 -41.40 31.38
N ARG A 155 15.14 -41.47 31.84
CA ARG A 155 14.78 -42.22 33.05
C ARG A 155 15.03 -43.72 32.88
N ILE A 156 14.61 -44.29 31.75
CA ILE A 156 14.77 -45.72 31.45
C ILE A 156 16.26 -46.10 31.39
N LEU A 157 17.10 -45.28 30.76
CA LEU A 157 18.55 -45.54 30.73
C LEU A 157 19.15 -45.52 32.14
N LYS A 158 18.84 -44.50 32.95
CA LYS A 158 19.31 -44.40 34.34
C LYS A 158 18.84 -45.54 35.23
N SER A 159 17.65 -46.10 34.99
CA SER A 159 17.18 -47.27 35.74
C SER A 159 17.87 -48.56 35.25
N GLY A 160 18.04 -48.71 33.94
CA GLY A 160 18.77 -49.82 33.31
C GLY A 160 20.22 -49.91 33.76
N GLU A 161 20.95 -48.78 33.78
CA GLU A 161 22.33 -48.69 34.31
C GLU A 161 22.40 -49.14 35.76
N ARG A 162 21.49 -48.64 36.62
CA ARG A 162 21.42 -49.05 38.02
C ARG A 162 21.17 -50.55 38.15
N MET A 163 20.24 -51.11 37.37
CA MET A 163 19.98 -52.55 37.38
C MET A 163 21.19 -53.37 36.92
N ALA A 164 21.90 -52.93 35.88
CA ALA A 164 23.09 -53.60 35.36
C ALA A 164 24.22 -53.59 36.40
N LEU A 165 24.48 -52.45 37.04
CA LEU A 165 25.45 -52.31 38.12
C LEU A 165 25.10 -53.20 39.31
N THR A 166 23.83 -53.20 39.75
CA THR A 166 23.38 -54.07 40.85
C THR A 166 23.61 -55.55 40.53
N ARG A 167 23.30 -56.00 39.30
CA ARG A 167 23.57 -57.38 38.88
C ARG A 167 25.07 -57.70 38.90
N ALA A 168 25.91 -56.82 38.37
CA ALA A 168 27.36 -57.02 38.36
C ALA A 168 27.93 -57.12 39.78
N VAL A 169 27.51 -56.24 40.69
CA VAL A 169 27.89 -56.29 42.11
C VAL A 169 27.46 -57.62 42.75
N ASN A 170 26.22 -58.05 42.53
CA ASN A 170 25.73 -59.32 43.07
C ASN A 170 26.53 -60.53 42.55
N ILE A 171 26.90 -60.53 41.26
CA ILE A 171 27.76 -61.58 40.70
C ILE A 171 29.12 -61.57 41.40
N LEU A 172 29.77 -60.41 41.52
CA LEU A 172 31.07 -60.28 42.20
C LEU A 172 31.02 -60.74 43.66
N LEU A 173 29.96 -60.39 44.40
CA LEU A 173 29.76 -60.85 45.78
C LEU A 173 29.61 -62.37 45.85
N SER A 174 28.80 -62.96 44.96
CA SER A 174 28.62 -64.42 44.92
C SER A 174 29.91 -65.19 44.58
N VAL A 175 30.78 -64.62 43.74
CA VAL A 175 32.11 -65.20 43.45
C VAL A 175 33.07 -65.02 44.63
N GLY A 176 32.99 -63.90 45.35
CA GLY A 176 33.76 -63.65 46.57
C GLY A 176 33.40 -64.58 47.73
N GLU A 177 32.12 -64.96 47.86
CA GLU A 177 31.65 -65.95 48.85
C GLU A 177 32.03 -67.39 48.49
N CYS A 178 32.26 -67.68 47.20
CA CYS A 178 32.77 -68.97 46.72
C CYS A 178 34.30 -69.09 46.79
N ALA A 179 35.00 -67.99 47.10
CA ALA A 179 36.44 -68.00 47.37
C ALA A 179 36.71 -68.56 48.78
N THR A 180 36.51 -69.86 48.92
CA THR A 180 37.45 -70.65 49.73
C THR A 180 38.85 -70.26 49.28
N SER A 181 39.78 -70.08 50.22
CA SER A 181 41.16 -69.71 49.94
C SER A 181 41.80 -70.74 48.99
N TYR A 182 41.69 -70.54 47.68
CA TYR A 182 42.41 -71.31 46.69
C TYR A 182 43.87 -70.84 46.74
N GLN A 183 44.61 -71.39 47.70
CA GLN A 183 46.06 -71.43 47.66
C GLN A 183 46.43 -72.33 46.48
N TYR A 184 46.83 -71.73 45.35
CA TYR A 184 47.56 -72.47 44.34
C TYR A 184 49.00 -72.63 44.84
N PRO A 185 49.48 -73.84 45.18
CA PRO A 185 50.90 -74.04 45.40
C PRO A 185 51.63 -73.78 44.08
N VAL A 186 52.56 -72.82 44.10
CA VAL A 186 53.45 -72.55 42.96
C VAL A 186 54.44 -73.70 42.89
N VAL A 187 54.24 -74.62 41.95
CA VAL A 187 55.22 -75.67 41.64
C VAL A 187 56.35 -75.02 40.83
N LEU A 188 57.51 -74.85 41.45
CA LEU A 188 58.72 -74.42 40.74
C LEU A 188 59.14 -75.54 39.76
N PRO A 189 59.36 -75.23 38.47
CA PRO A 189 59.82 -76.23 37.52
C PRO A 189 61.20 -76.77 37.92
N GLU A 190 61.44 -78.06 37.63
CA GLU A 190 62.76 -78.67 37.80
C GLU A 190 63.85 -77.87 37.07
N PRO A 191 65.07 -77.76 37.64
CA PRO A 191 66.11 -76.94 37.06
C PRO A 191 66.51 -77.48 35.68
N ILE A 192 66.01 -76.81 34.64
CA ILE A 192 66.53 -76.95 33.27
C ILE A 192 68.01 -76.59 33.35
N GLY A 193 68.88 -77.54 32.99
CA GLY A 193 70.33 -77.36 32.97
C GLY A 193 70.75 -76.29 31.98
N TRP A 194 70.62 -75.03 32.37
CA TRP A 194 71.02 -73.85 31.62
C TRP A 194 72.27 -73.27 32.27
N LYS A 195 73.41 -73.36 31.58
CA LYS A 195 74.65 -72.70 32.02
C LYS A 195 74.60 -71.24 31.58
N SER A 196 74.52 -70.31 32.53
CA SER A 196 74.61 -68.87 32.27
C SER A 196 75.96 -68.50 31.63
N PRO A 197 75.99 -67.76 30.50
CA PRO A 197 77.23 -67.24 29.90
C PRO A 197 77.89 -66.09 30.66
N SER A 198 77.27 -65.55 31.72
CA SER A 198 77.84 -64.47 32.54
C SER A 198 77.83 -64.90 34.01
N GLY A 199 79.01 -64.96 34.63
CA GLY A 199 79.24 -65.53 35.96
C GLY A 199 78.66 -64.72 37.13
N HIS A 200 77.34 -64.53 37.15
CA HIS A 200 76.61 -63.93 38.26
C HIS A 200 75.84 -64.98 39.07
N GLU A 201 75.78 -64.72 40.38
CA GLU A 201 75.32 -65.63 41.44
C GLU A 201 73.91 -66.16 41.23
N VAL A 202 73.81 -67.48 41.16
CA VAL A 202 72.52 -68.18 41.17
C VAL A 202 72.00 -68.15 42.62
N LEU A 203 70.83 -67.54 42.86
CA LEU A 203 70.15 -67.62 44.15
C LEU A 203 69.87 -69.10 44.44
N LYS A 204 70.37 -69.61 45.57
CA LYS A 204 70.16 -71.01 45.91
C LYS A 204 68.67 -71.21 46.20
N LYS A 205 68.12 -72.36 45.81
CA LYS A 205 66.70 -72.74 46.04
C LYS A 205 66.22 -72.36 47.46
N LYS A 206 67.07 -72.61 48.47
CA LYS A 206 66.84 -72.24 49.87
C LYS A 206 66.60 -70.74 50.13
N ASP A 207 67.29 -69.86 49.41
CA ASP A 207 67.20 -68.41 49.61
C ASP A 207 65.89 -67.87 49.01
N VAL A 208 65.46 -68.49 47.90
CA VAL A 208 64.14 -68.22 47.27
C VAL A 208 63.00 -68.74 48.15
N ILE A 209 63.14 -69.94 48.71
CA ILE A 209 62.16 -70.51 49.67
C ILE A 209 62.04 -69.61 50.90
N ALA A 210 63.16 -69.14 51.47
CA ALA A 210 63.16 -68.25 52.62
C ALA A 210 62.46 -66.91 52.32
N ALA A 211 62.69 -66.32 51.15
CA ALA A 211 62.02 -65.09 50.74
C ALA A 211 60.51 -65.28 50.54
N LEU A 212 60.08 -66.41 49.98
CA LEU A 212 58.66 -66.73 49.79
C LEU A 212 57.93 -66.99 51.12
N MET A 213 58.56 -67.70 52.06
CA MET A 213 58.01 -67.89 53.40
C MET A 213 57.93 -66.57 54.19
N SER A 214 58.93 -65.69 54.05
CA SER A 214 58.91 -64.34 54.62
C SER A 214 57.76 -63.48 54.07
N ALA A 215 57.29 -63.74 52.85
CA ALA A 215 56.17 -63.05 52.22
C ALA A 215 54.80 -63.71 52.54
N GLY A 216 54.77 -64.72 53.41
CA GLY A 216 53.53 -65.42 53.81
C GLY A 216 53.02 -66.42 52.76
N VAL A 217 53.86 -66.81 51.79
CA VAL A 217 53.51 -67.80 50.76
C VAL A 217 53.95 -69.19 51.23
N PRO A 218 53.02 -70.17 51.37
CA PRO A 218 53.38 -71.54 51.72
C PRO A 218 54.09 -72.25 50.54
N VAL A 219 55.20 -72.94 50.82
CA VAL A 219 55.99 -73.68 49.82
C VAL A 219 56.16 -75.14 50.29
N GLU A 220 55.83 -76.12 49.47
CA GLU A 220 55.97 -77.56 49.77
C GLU A 220 57.29 -78.13 49.19
N GLY A 221 58.17 -78.66 50.05
CA GLY A 221 59.25 -79.62 49.67
C GLY A 221 60.71 -79.12 49.60
N ASP A 222 61.61 -79.86 50.28
CA ASP A 222 63.08 -79.78 50.17
C ASP A 222 63.62 -80.16 48.77
#